data_AF-A0A970P3E9-F1
#
_entry.id   AF-A0A970P3E9-F1
#
_cell.length_a   1.000
_cell.length_b   1.000
_cell.length_c   1.000
_cell.angle_alpha   90.00
_cell.angle_beta   90.00
_cell.angle_gamma   90.00
#
_symmetry.space_group_name_H-M   'P 1'
#
loop_
_entity.id
_entity.type
_entity.pdbx_description
1 polymer ?
#
loop_
_entity_poly.entity_id
_entity_poly.type
_entity_poly.pdbx_seq_one_letter_code
_entity_poly.pdbx_strand_id
1 'polypeptide(L)'
;YDKCSTSLEAYRKGLESIRRGVGNAYISVCGGHYGASYGIADSQRSGSDTRSVWNEKELPKYRQNILRTWMSDYWHVDPDAMSIRRQGTALPGTNNKSLGVFTNDEARTNMLNQYIGGGMVCFGEDFSTIDNDRKDLYRHVLPSVNSPSKALDIFDPFCPNIMLTEIKPVCEDLPSWITIAIVNWSDTIKDYNILLDESITGNLEGDRFIVSEFFTQKVPGLINEGQMMAVYDQKPHQSQLFRVMPWNGQEPVLVNTDLHLSGGGVEVSDWNTDNGKIRGSIKTRWNYPVRLTVAIPDEGEQGYRIEVITVPPGEHNFLLDYE
;
A
#
# COMPACT_ATOMS: atom_id res chain seq x y z
N TYR A 1 -2.12 39.74 -18.14
CA TYR A 1 -1.46 39.86 -16.82
C TYR A 1 -2.27 40.85 -15.99
N ASP A 2 -3.01 40.34 -15.01
CA ASP A 2 -3.86 41.13 -14.11
C ASP A 2 -3.00 41.58 -12.91
N LYS A 3 -2.71 42.88 -12.81
CA LYS A 3 -1.85 43.42 -11.75
C LYS A 3 -2.53 43.45 -10.38
N CYS A 4 -3.84 43.22 -10.32
CA CYS A 4 -4.62 43.24 -9.09
C CYS A 4 -4.82 41.83 -8.49
N SER A 5 -4.42 40.76 -9.19
CA SER A 5 -4.56 39.40 -8.68
C SER A 5 -3.43 39.01 -7.74
N THR A 6 -3.78 38.38 -6.62
CA THR A 6 -2.83 37.64 -5.78
C THR A 6 -2.26 36.43 -6.53
N SER A 7 -1.13 35.88 -6.05
CA SER A 7 -0.53 34.66 -6.63
C SER A 7 -1.50 33.48 -6.64
N LEU A 8 -2.35 33.36 -5.62
CA LEU A 8 -3.36 32.30 -5.52
C LEU A 8 -4.44 32.45 -6.60
N GLU A 9 -4.97 33.66 -6.77
CA GLU A 9 -5.98 33.95 -7.80
C GLU A 9 -5.42 33.78 -9.20
N ALA A 10 -4.19 34.25 -9.44
CA ALA A 10 -3.51 34.08 -10.72
C ALA A 10 -3.30 32.60 -11.05
N TYR A 11 -2.83 31.80 -10.07
CA TYR A 11 -2.66 30.36 -10.22
C TYR A 11 -4.00 29.67 -10.53
N ARG A 12 -5.05 29.97 -9.76
CA ARG A 12 -6.37 29.37 -9.97
C ARG A 12 -6.92 29.71 -11.36
N LYS A 13 -6.91 31.00 -11.75
CA LYS A 13 -7.35 31.44 -13.09
C LYS A 13 -6.58 30.71 -14.20
N GLY A 14 -5.29 30.49 -14.01
CA GLY A 14 -4.45 29.70 -14.92
C GLY A 14 -4.93 28.25 -15.01
N LEU A 15 -5.09 27.57 -13.87
CA LEU A 15 -5.50 26.17 -13.83
C LEU A 15 -6.93 25.96 -14.37
N GLU A 16 -7.88 26.86 -14.09
CA GLU A 16 -9.22 26.84 -14.68
C GLU A 16 -9.17 27.00 -16.20
N SER A 17 -8.25 27.83 -16.70
CA SER A 17 -8.03 27.97 -18.15
C SER A 17 -7.49 26.69 -18.77
N ILE A 18 -6.56 26.00 -18.09
CA ILE A 18 -6.07 24.67 -18.49
C ILE A 18 -7.23 23.69 -18.51
N ARG A 19 -8.00 23.57 -17.43
CA ARG A 19 -9.17 22.66 -17.35
C ARG A 19 -10.16 22.88 -18.48
N ARG A 20 -10.51 24.14 -18.80
CA ARG A 20 -11.36 24.47 -19.95
C ARG A 20 -10.77 24.01 -21.28
N GLY A 21 -9.45 24.13 -21.45
CA GLY A 21 -8.76 23.73 -22.67
C GLY A 21 -8.63 22.21 -22.84
N VAL A 22 -8.39 21.47 -21.75
CA VAL A 22 -8.14 20.01 -21.80
C VAL A 22 -9.41 19.16 -21.61
N GLY A 23 -10.52 19.77 -21.17
CA GLY A 23 -11.78 19.06 -20.93
C GLY A 23 -11.65 18.01 -19.83
N ASN A 24 -12.01 16.76 -20.15
CA ASN A 24 -12.00 15.62 -19.21
C ASN A 24 -10.64 14.93 -19.11
N ALA A 25 -9.58 15.48 -19.71
CA ALA A 25 -8.24 14.92 -19.54
C ALA A 25 -7.80 14.99 -18.07
N TYR A 26 -7.02 13.99 -17.65
CA TYR A 26 -6.51 13.93 -16.29
C TYR A 26 -5.44 15.01 -16.05
N ILE A 27 -5.62 15.84 -15.01
CA ILE A 27 -4.71 16.90 -14.61
C ILE A 27 -3.98 16.48 -13.33
N SER A 28 -2.71 16.13 -13.47
CA SER A 28 -1.80 15.96 -12.33
C SER A 28 -1.02 17.24 -12.06
N VAL A 29 -1.14 17.76 -10.84
CA VAL A 29 -0.45 18.98 -10.43
C VAL A 29 0.78 18.66 -9.57
N CYS A 30 1.94 19.06 -10.09
CA CYS A 30 3.21 18.92 -9.40
C CYS A 30 3.61 20.23 -8.69
N GLY A 31 3.47 20.27 -7.36
CA GLY A 31 3.92 21.41 -6.54
C GLY A 31 3.03 22.66 -6.60
N GLY A 32 1.78 22.52 -7.01
CA GLY A 32 0.81 23.62 -7.09
C GLY A 32 0.25 24.07 -5.74
N HIS A 33 -0.42 25.23 -5.72
CA HIS A 33 -1.14 25.70 -4.54
C HIS A 33 -2.37 24.82 -4.25
N TYR A 34 -2.37 24.04 -3.17
CA TYR A 34 -3.46 23.13 -2.80
C TYR A 34 -4.85 23.77 -2.87
N GLY A 35 -5.04 24.92 -2.21
CA GLY A 35 -6.33 25.61 -2.22
C GLY A 35 -6.77 26.11 -3.60
N ALA A 36 -5.83 26.48 -4.47
CA ALA A 36 -6.17 26.91 -5.83
C ALA A 36 -6.38 25.74 -6.79
N SER A 37 -5.73 24.59 -6.56
CA SER A 37 -5.94 23.35 -7.31
C SER A 37 -7.28 22.66 -7.01
N TYR A 38 -7.86 22.94 -5.84
CA TYR A 38 -9.06 22.31 -5.33
C TYR A 38 -10.25 22.40 -6.29
N GLY A 39 -10.87 21.24 -6.55
CA GLY A 39 -12.01 21.07 -7.45
C GLY A 39 -11.68 21.23 -8.93
N ILE A 40 -10.39 21.32 -9.30
CA ILE A 40 -9.95 21.48 -10.69
C ILE A 40 -8.99 20.36 -11.11
N ALA A 41 -8.02 20.01 -10.27
CA ALA A 41 -7.04 18.96 -10.54
C ALA A 41 -7.57 17.58 -10.16
N ASP A 42 -7.12 16.53 -10.86
CA ASP A 42 -7.45 15.13 -10.55
C ASP A 42 -6.43 14.49 -9.61
N SER A 43 -5.18 14.98 -9.62
CA SER A 43 -4.17 14.66 -8.62
C SER A 43 -3.29 15.83 -8.22
N GLN A 44 -2.66 15.68 -7.06
CA GLN A 44 -1.75 16.67 -6.52
C GLN A 44 -0.63 15.98 -5.73
N ARG A 45 0.60 16.43 -5.98
CA ARG A 45 1.79 16.04 -5.20
C ARG A 45 1.60 16.33 -3.71
N SER A 46 1.69 15.28 -2.88
CA SER A 46 1.60 15.40 -1.42
C SER A 46 2.91 15.90 -0.82
N GLY A 47 4.05 15.70 -1.47
CA GLY A 47 5.36 16.02 -0.91
C GLY A 47 6.39 16.58 -1.89
N SER A 48 7.57 16.87 -1.34
CA SER A 48 8.75 17.33 -2.09
C SER A 48 9.33 16.22 -2.97
N ASP A 49 10.18 16.58 -3.94
CA ASP A 49 10.78 15.61 -4.87
C ASP A 49 11.54 14.50 -4.13
N THR A 50 11.11 13.24 -4.26
CA THR A 50 11.80 12.08 -3.69
C THR A 50 13.11 11.82 -4.43
N ARG A 51 14.06 11.20 -3.75
CA ARG A 51 15.30 10.72 -4.34
C ARG A 51 15.53 9.28 -3.92
N SER A 52 16.25 8.54 -4.76
CA SER A 52 16.54 7.13 -4.50
C SER A 52 17.77 6.95 -3.61
N VAL A 53 17.80 7.70 -2.51
CA VAL A 53 18.84 7.70 -1.49
C VAL A 53 18.16 7.68 -0.13
N TRP A 54 18.72 6.99 0.86
CA TRP A 54 18.17 6.97 2.22
C TRP A 54 19.05 7.79 3.16
N ASN A 55 18.51 8.88 3.69
CA ASN A 55 19.17 9.72 4.70
C ASN A 55 18.16 10.68 5.35
N GLU A 56 18.59 11.38 6.40
CA GLU A 56 17.79 12.34 7.16
C GLU A 56 17.13 13.46 6.31
N LYS A 57 17.69 13.82 5.15
CA LYS A 57 17.10 14.85 4.27
C LYS A 57 15.96 14.31 3.41
N GLU A 58 15.88 12.99 3.24
CA GLU A 58 14.84 12.33 2.47
C GLU A 58 13.65 11.93 3.34
N LEU A 59 13.88 11.62 4.62
CA LEU A 59 12.83 11.23 5.57
C LEU A 59 11.65 12.23 5.66
N PRO A 60 11.86 13.57 5.69
CA PRO A 60 10.76 14.53 5.68
C PRO A 60 9.80 14.40 4.49
N LYS A 61 10.24 13.81 3.36
CA LYS A 61 9.41 13.65 2.16
C LYS A 61 8.41 12.50 2.32
N TYR A 62 8.85 11.39 2.91
CA TYR A 62 7.95 10.31 3.32
C TYR A 62 6.95 10.81 4.37
N ARG A 63 7.41 11.56 5.38
CA ARG A 63 6.54 12.19 6.38
C ARG A 63 5.49 13.10 5.73
N GLN A 64 5.88 13.92 4.76
CA GLN A 64 4.95 14.79 4.02
C GLN A 64 3.86 13.98 3.34
N ASN A 65 4.21 12.88 2.65
CA ASN A 65 3.22 12.01 2.02
C ASN A 65 2.26 11.40 3.05
N ILE A 66 2.81 10.75 4.08
CA ILE A 66 2.04 10.06 5.13
C ILE A 66 1.06 11.00 5.85
N LEU A 67 1.51 12.21 6.22
CA LEU A 67 0.66 13.17 6.93
C LEU A 67 -0.33 13.93 6.04
N ARG A 68 -0.29 13.69 4.72
CA ARG A 68 -1.15 14.35 3.73
C ARG A 68 -2.01 13.36 2.94
N THR A 69 -2.08 12.10 3.38
CA THR A 69 -2.97 11.09 2.79
C THR A 69 -4.45 11.48 2.90
N TRP A 70 -4.84 12.28 3.90
CA TRP A 70 -6.18 12.87 4.02
C TRP A 70 -6.59 13.72 2.80
N MET A 71 -5.64 14.18 1.99
CA MET A 71 -5.97 14.93 0.77
C MET A 71 -6.62 14.04 -0.32
N SER A 72 -6.60 12.71 -0.14
CA SER A 72 -7.26 11.75 -1.03
C SER A 72 -8.77 11.95 -1.16
N ASP A 73 -9.41 12.62 -0.21
CA ASP A 73 -10.82 13.01 -0.28
C ASP A 73 -11.12 14.01 -1.42
N TYR A 74 -10.08 14.64 -1.98
CA TYR A 74 -10.22 15.73 -2.94
C TYR A 74 -9.62 15.45 -4.32
N TRP A 75 -8.64 14.54 -4.38
CA TRP A 75 -7.89 14.19 -5.59
C TRP A 75 -7.05 12.94 -5.32
N HIS A 76 -6.50 12.29 -6.34
CA HIS A 76 -5.51 11.26 -6.09
C HIS A 76 -4.22 11.89 -5.52
N VAL A 77 -3.75 11.33 -4.41
CA VAL A 77 -2.48 11.73 -3.80
C VAL A 77 -1.33 11.22 -4.65
N ASP A 78 -0.45 12.12 -5.07
CA ASP A 78 0.80 11.79 -5.76
C ASP A 78 1.98 11.80 -4.76
N PRO A 79 2.48 10.61 -4.36
CA PRO A 79 3.60 10.46 -3.42
C PRO A 79 4.98 10.75 -4.05
N ASP A 80 5.00 11.19 -5.31
CA ASP A 80 6.16 11.27 -6.20
C ASP A 80 6.72 9.89 -6.61
N ALA A 81 7.73 9.90 -7.48
CA ALA A 81 8.24 8.71 -8.16
C ALA A 81 8.67 7.56 -7.22
N MET A 82 8.15 6.37 -7.50
CA MET A 82 8.59 5.07 -6.96
C MET A 82 9.91 4.65 -7.60
N SER A 83 10.99 5.33 -7.25
CA SER A 83 12.31 4.95 -7.75
C SER A 83 12.87 3.74 -7.00
N ILE A 84 13.18 2.67 -7.72
CA ILE A 84 13.65 1.38 -7.19
C ILE A 84 14.86 0.82 -7.96
N ARG A 85 15.37 1.53 -8.96
CA ARG A 85 16.57 1.13 -9.70
C ARG A 85 17.81 1.00 -8.82
N ARG A 86 18.79 0.22 -9.29
CA ARG A 86 20.16 0.21 -8.77
C ARG A 86 21.05 1.02 -9.72
N GLN A 87 21.46 2.21 -9.28
CA GLN A 87 22.24 3.16 -10.08
C GLN A 87 23.23 3.90 -9.17
N GLY A 88 24.42 3.31 -8.99
CA GLY A 88 25.47 3.87 -8.10
C GLY A 88 26.12 5.16 -8.62
N THR A 89 25.98 5.46 -9.92
CA THR A 89 26.56 6.65 -10.55
C THR A 89 25.47 7.48 -11.22
N ALA A 90 25.51 8.80 -11.02
CA ALA A 90 24.58 9.70 -11.71
C ALA A 90 24.71 9.57 -13.23
N LEU A 91 23.58 9.64 -13.94
CA LEU A 91 23.58 9.72 -15.39
C LEU A 91 24.16 11.09 -15.80
N PRO A 92 24.76 11.19 -16.99
CA PRO A 92 25.23 12.47 -17.50
C PRO A 92 24.10 13.51 -17.53
N GLY A 93 24.31 14.66 -16.89
CA GLY A 93 23.37 15.80 -16.91
C GLY A 93 22.17 15.72 -15.96
N THR A 94 22.03 14.68 -15.13
CA THR A 94 20.85 14.49 -14.24
C THR A 94 21.11 14.83 -12.77
N ASN A 95 22.33 15.23 -12.41
CA ASN A 95 22.80 15.39 -11.04
C ASN A 95 22.51 14.10 -10.22
N ASN A 96 22.42 14.22 -8.90
CA ASN A 96 22.19 13.09 -8.00
C ASN A 96 20.76 12.53 -8.10
N LYS A 97 19.87 13.11 -8.94
CA LYS A 97 18.46 12.67 -9.06
C LYS A 97 18.31 11.31 -9.73
N SER A 98 19.28 10.92 -10.56
CA SER A 98 19.28 9.62 -11.23
C SER A 98 19.98 8.53 -10.41
N LEU A 99 20.50 8.81 -9.21
CA LEU A 99 21.07 7.78 -8.35
C LEU A 99 19.99 6.78 -7.94
N GLY A 100 20.40 5.55 -7.61
CA GLY A 100 19.56 4.43 -7.20
C GLY A 100 20.35 3.60 -6.20
N VAL A 101 20.51 4.10 -4.98
CA VAL A 101 21.40 3.49 -3.97
C VAL A 101 20.63 2.91 -2.79
N PHE A 102 19.32 2.72 -2.95
CA PHE A 102 18.51 2.04 -1.96
C PHE A 102 18.98 0.59 -1.75
N THR A 103 19.04 0.18 -0.49
CA THR A 103 19.08 -1.24 -0.13
C THR A 103 17.79 -1.96 -0.57
N ASN A 104 17.75 -3.29 -0.45
CA ASN A 104 16.55 -4.04 -0.80
C ASN A 104 15.35 -3.63 0.05
N ASP A 105 15.55 -3.49 1.35
CA ASP A 105 14.52 -3.06 2.29
C ASP A 105 14.10 -1.61 2.07
N GLU A 106 15.03 -0.69 1.79
CA GLU A 106 14.70 0.72 1.52
C GLU A 106 13.82 0.89 0.27
N ALA A 107 14.09 0.15 -0.81
CA ALA A 107 13.22 0.25 -2.00
C ALA A 107 11.91 -0.53 -1.84
N ARG A 108 11.84 -1.54 -0.96
CA ARG A 108 10.54 -2.10 -0.52
C ARG A 108 9.75 -1.05 0.26
N THR A 109 10.40 -0.31 1.14
CA THR A 109 9.77 0.79 1.89
C THR A 109 9.33 1.93 0.96
N ASN A 110 10.12 2.26 -0.08
CA ASN A 110 9.71 3.23 -1.09
C ASN A 110 8.52 2.75 -1.94
N MET A 111 8.45 1.44 -2.25
CA MET A 111 7.28 0.82 -2.87
C MET A 111 6.05 0.94 -1.96
N LEU A 112 6.19 0.58 -0.68
CA LEU A 112 5.12 0.66 0.31
C LEU A 112 4.61 2.10 0.49
N ASN A 113 5.47 3.12 0.34
CA ASN A 113 5.05 4.53 0.36
C ASN A 113 4.03 4.89 -0.74
N GLN A 114 4.06 4.20 -1.90
CA GLN A 114 3.04 4.38 -2.94
C GLN A 114 1.69 3.82 -2.50
N TYR A 115 1.71 2.62 -1.92
CA TYR A 115 0.52 1.98 -1.35
C TYR A 115 -0.09 2.83 -0.22
N ILE A 116 0.75 3.41 0.63
CA ILE A 116 0.32 4.30 1.71
C ILE A 116 -0.40 5.55 1.19
N GLY A 117 0.11 6.13 0.10
CA GLY A 117 -0.53 7.27 -0.57
C GLY A 117 -1.90 6.90 -1.15
N GLY A 118 -2.10 5.63 -1.51
CA GLY A 118 -3.39 5.04 -1.86
C GLY A 118 -3.94 5.43 -3.22
N GLY A 119 -3.64 6.63 -3.75
CA GLY A 119 -4.27 7.15 -4.96
C GLY A 119 -3.47 7.00 -6.25
N MET A 120 -2.15 7.14 -6.21
CA MET A 120 -1.29 7.04 -7.40
C MET A 120 -0.08 6.13 -7.16
N VAL A 121 0.35 5.48 -8.23
CA VAL A 121 1.65 4.81 -8.30
C VAL A 121 2.45 5.45 -9.42
N CYS A 122 3.51 6.16 -9.06
CA CYS A 122 4.26 6.99 -9.97
C CYS A 122 5.55 6.31 -10.45
N PHE A 123 5.70 6.18 -11.77
CA PHE A 123 6.88 5.62 -12.41
C PHE A 123 7.84 6.77 -12.74
N GLY A 124 9.11 6.66 -12.36
CA GLY A 124 10.10 7.72 -12.59
C GLY A 124 11.37 7.26 -13.30
N GLU A 125 11.39 6.04 -13.84
CA GLU A 125 12.61 5.36 -14.30
C GLU A 125 12.38 4.68 -15.65
N ASP A 126 13.47 4.47 -16.39
CA ASP A 126 13.43 3.59 -17.56
C ASP A 126 13.21 2.15 -17.09
N PHE A 127 12.00 1.64 -17.34
CA PHE A 127 11.62 0.30 -16.91
C PHE A 127 12.54 -0.77 -17.52
N SER A 128 13.12 -0.55 -18.69
CA SER A 128 14.01 -1.53 -19.32
C SER A 128 15.30 -1.75 -18.52
N THR A 129 15.76 -0.74 -17.78
CA THR A 129 17.03 -0.77 -17.04
C THR A 129 16.91 -1.25 -15.60
N ILE A 130 15.69 -1.43 -15.09
CA ILE A 130 15.46 -1.89 -13.71
C ILE A 130 15.74 -3.41 -13.63
N ASP A 131 16.45 -3.85 -12.59
CA ASP A 131 16.66 -5.27 -12.32
C ASP A 131 15.33 -6.02 -12.15
N ASN A 132 15.26 -7.28 -12.57
CA ASN A 132 14.02 -8.05 -12.54
C ASN A 132 13.42 -8.18 -11.12
N ASP A 133 14.26 -8.39 -10.11
CA ASP A 133 13.82 -8.47 -8.71
C ASP A 133 13.26 -7.15 -8.17
N ARG A 134 13.70 -6.01 -8.72
CA ARG A 134 13.14 -4.69 -8.43
C ARG A 134 11.84 -4.47 -9.19
N LYS A 135 11.77 -4.84 -10.48
CA LYS A 135 10.53 -4.76 -11.27
C LYS A 135 9.37 -5.48 -10.60
N ASP A 136 9.67 -6.61 -9.97
CA ASP A 136 8.70 -7.41 -9.22
C ASP A 136 8.00 -6.61 -8.11
N LEU A 137 8.63 -5.58 -7.54
CA LEU A 137 7.99 -4.73 -6.53
C LEU A 137 6.76 -3.99 -7.07
N TYR A 138 6.69 -3.70 -8.37
CA TYR A 138 5.53 -3.03 -8.95
C TYR A 138 4.26 -3.87 -8.90
N ARG A 139 4.35 -5.21 -8.89
CA ARG A 139 3.16 -6.06 -8.80
C ARG A 139 2.42 -5.88 -7.48
N HIS A 140 3.15 -5.51 -6.44
CA HIS A 140 2.63 -5.30 -5.11
C HIS A 140 1.79 -4.03 -4.97
N VAL A 141 1.89 -3.07 -5.90
CA VAL A 141 1.18 -1.78 -5.82
C VAL A 141 0.34 -1.45 -7.04
N LEU A 142 0.38 -2.30 -8.08
CA LEU A 142 -0.43 -2.12 -9.28
C LEU A 142 -1.54 -3.17 -9.38
N PRO A 143 -2.80 -2.75 -9.57
CA PRO A 143 -3.29 -1.37 -9.66
C PRO A 143 -3.23 -0.64 -8.31
N SER A 144 -3.30 0.70 -8.31
CA SER A 144 -3.42 1.45 -7.06
C SER A 144 -4.61 0.97 -6.23
N VAL A 145 -4.44 0.89 -4.91
CA VAL A 145 -5.47 0.39 -3.99
C VAL A 145 -6.67 1.34 -3.86
N ASN A 146 -6.52 2.60 -4.28
CA ASN A 146 -7.52 3.66 -4.17
C ASN A 146 -8.09 3.84 -2.75
N SER A 147 -7.25 3.57 -1.74
CA SER A 147 -7.56 3.70 -0.32
C SER A 147 -6.33 4.28 0.40
N PRO A 148 -6.41 5.50 0.96
CA PRO A 148 -5.30 6.12 1.67
C PRO A 148 -5.03 5.43 3.01
N SER A 149 -3.77 5.37 3.44
CA SER A 149 -3.49 5.02 4.82
C SER A 149 -3.69 6.19 5.79
N LYS A 150 -4.03 5.88 7.04
CA LYS A 150 -4.03 6.79 8.18
C LYS A 150 -2.86 6.45 9.09
N ALA A 151 -2.03 7.43 9.43
CA ALA A 151 -0.99 7.25 10.43
C ALA A 151 -1.61 7.15 11.83
N LEU A 152 -1.18 6.15 12.61
CA LEU A 152 -1.66 5.95 13.99
C LEU A 152 -0.81 6.74 15.00
N ASP A 153 0.46 6.98 14.68
CA ASP A 153 1.43 7.70 15.49
C ASP A 153 1.78 9.08 14.88
N ILE A 154 0.76 9.89 14.55
CA ILE A 154 0.92 11.19 13.88
C ILE A 154 1.87 12.17 14.60
N PHE A 155 2.03 12.02 15.92
CA PHE A 155 2.88 12.85 16.76
C PHE A 155 4.33 12.37 16.85
N ASP A 156 4.70 11.28 16.17
CA ASP A 156 6.11 10.89 16.04
C ASP A 156 6.92 12.08 15.48
N PRO A 157 8.01 12.48 16.15
CA PRO A 157 8.75 13.69 15.77
C PRO A 157 9.55 13.54 14.47
N PHE A 158 9.81 12.32 14.02
CA PHE A 158 10.60 12.02 12.81
C PHE A 158 9.70 11.69 11.63
N CYS A 159 8.90 10.62 11.74
CA CYS A 159 8.02 10.13 10.69
C CYS A 159 7.09 9.08 11.32
N PRO A 160 5.78 9.08 11.02
CA PRO A 160 4.91 8.03 11.54
C PRO A 160 5.41 6.66 11.11
N ASN A 161 5.49 5.73 12.05
CA ASN A 161 6.01 4.39 11.84
C ASN A 161 4.87 3.42 11.52
N ILE A 162 3.63 3.72 11.97
CA ILE A 162 2.49 2.81 11.89
C ILE A 162 1.39 3.44 11.05
N MET A 163 1.03 2.79 9.94
CA MET A 163 0.01 3.26 9.01
C MET A 163 -1.07 2.20 8.81
N LEU A 164 -2.32 2.58 9.00
CA LEU A 164 -3.50 1.75 8.85
C LEU A 164 -4.19 2.04 7.52
N THR A 165 -4.52 1.01 6.75
CA THR A 165 -5.31 1.14 5.50
C THR A 165 -6.52 0.23 5.60
N GLU A 166 -7.71 0.79 5.41
CA GLU A 166 -8.94 0.02 5.26
C GLU A 166 -9.03 -0.51 3.83
N ILE A 167 -9.30 -1.81 3.70
CA ILE A 167 -9.44 -2.47 2.41
C ILE A 167 -10.86 -2.96 2.25
N LYS A 168 -11.52 -2.40 1.24
CA LYS A 168 -12.79 -2.88 0.70
C LYS A 168 -12.46 -3.67 -0.55
N PRO A 169 -12.54 -5.01 -0.52
CA PRO A 169 -12.22 -5.82 -1.68
C PRO A 169 -13.14 -5.50 -2.86
N VAL A 170 -12.63 -5.66 -4.08
CA VAL A 170 -13.44 -5.59 -5.31
C VAL A 170 -14.41 -6.78 -5.43
N CYS A 171 -14.13 -7.89 -4.74
CA CYS A 171 -15.03 -9.03 -4.60
C CYS A 171 -15.99 -8.78 -3.42
N GLU A 172 -17.28 -8.62 -3.70
CA GLU A 172 -18.30 -8.30 -2.69
C GLU A 172 -18.54 -9.44 -1.68
N ASP A 173 -18.24 -10.70 -2.06
CA ASP A 173 -18.36 -11.87 -1.18
C ASP A 173 -17.21 -11.99 -0.16
N LEU A 174 -16.19 -11.15 -0.26
CA LEU A 174 -15.13 -11.08 0.75
C LEU A 174 -15.44 -9.97 1.76
N PRO A 175 -15.25 -10.21 3.07
CA PRO A 175 -15.41 -9.16 4.07
C PRO A 175 -14.35 -8.08 3.88
N SER A 176 -14.60 -6.88 4.41
CA SER A 176 -13.55 -5.87 4.51
C SER A 176 -12.48 -6.29 5.52
N TRP A 177 -11.27 -5.78 5.37
CA TRP A 177 -10.17 -5.97 6.32
C TRP A 177 -9.32 -4.72 6.44
N ILE A 178 -8.35 -4.74 7.34
CA ILE A 178 -7.35 -3.68 7.44
C ILE A 178 -5.96 -4.23 7.15
N THR A 179 -5.09 -3.34 6.68
CA THR A 179 -3.65 -3.59 6.66
C THR A 179 -2.92 -2.60 7.54
N ILE A 180 -1.94 -3.08 8.32
CA ILE A 180 -1.10 -2.29 9.20
C ILE A 180 0.33 -2.36 8.66
N ALA A 181 0.77 -1.25 8.05
CA ALA A 181 2.14 -1.05 7.62
C ALA A 181 2.98 -0.54 8.79
N ILE A 182 4.15 -1.15 8.99
CA ILE A 182 5.12 -0.74 10.00
C ILE A 182 6.45 -0.49 9.32
N VAL A 183 7.02 0.70 9.53
CA VAL A 183 8.30 1.09 8.92
C VAL A 183 9.29 1.52 10.00
N ASN A 184 10.45 0.86 10.03
CA ASN A 184 11.58 1.32 10.82
C ASN A 184 12.40 2.35 10.05
N TRP A 185 12.16 3.63 10.33
CA TRP A 185 12.89 4.73 9.69
C TRP A 185 14.34 4.91 10.15
N SER A 186 14.79 4.15 11.15
CA SER A 186 16.09 4.35 11.83
C SER A 186 17.17 3.34 11.43
N ASP A 187 18.42 3.67 11.75
CA ASP A 187 19.60 2.81 11.56
C ASP A 187 19.75 1.71 12.65
N THR A 188 18.79 1.57 13.57
CA THR A 188 18.83 0.60 14.67
C THR A 188 17.67 -0.38 14.61
N ILE A 189 17.85 -1.57 15.17
CA ILE A 189 16.75 -2.53 15.35
C ILE A 189 15.68 -1.92 16.28
N LYS A 190 14.40 -2.15 15.96
CA LYS A 190 13.26 -1.68 16.75
C LYS A 190 12.20 -2.76 16.92
N ASP A 191 11.52 -2.68 18.06
CA ASP A 191 10.30 -3.44 18.33
C ASP A 191 9.10 -2.50 18.31
N TYR A 192 7.96 -3.03 17.89
CA TYR A 192 6.67 -2.32 17.88
C TYR A 192 5.62 -3.15 18.59
N ASN A 193 4.74 -2.46 19.31
CA ASN A 193 3.60 -3.08 19.96
C ASN A 193 2.36 -2.26 19.59
N ILE A 194 1.38 -2.93 18.99
CA ILE A 194 0.15 -2.32 18.50
C ILE A 194 -1.01 -2.90 19.29
N LEU A 195 -1.75 -2.06 20.00
CA LEU A 195 -2.99 -2.47 20.67
C LEU A 195 -4.08 -2.59 19.61
N LEU A 196 -4.62 -3.79 19.40
CA LEU A 196 -5.69 -4.02 18.45
C LEU A 196 -7.05 -3.70 19.08
N ASP A 197 -7.38 -2.41 19.16
CA ASP A 197 -8.66 -1.91 19.69
C ASP A 197 -9.55 -1.30 18.59
N GLU A 198 -10.72 -0.81 18.98
CA GLU A 198 -11.72 -0.16 18.10
C GLU A 198 -11.12 0.96 17.21
N SER A 199 -10.04 1.63 17.64
CA SER A 199 -9.39 2.67 16.82
C SER A 199 -8.69 2.09 15.58
N ILE A 200 -8.33 0.80 15.63
CA ILE A 200 -7.69 0.05 14.56
C ILE A 200 -8.71 -0.85 13.86
N THR A 201 -9.49 -1.62 14.61
CA THR A 201 -10.46 -2.57 14.05
C THR A 201 -11.67 -1.86 13.46
N GLY A 202 -12.00 -0.65 13.90
CA GLY A 202 -13.10 0.15 13.36
C GLY A 202 -14.40 -0.64 13.32
N ASN A 203 -14.95 -0.86 12.12
CA ASN A 203 -16.20 -1.59 11.91
C ASN A 203 -15.99 -3.03 11.41
N LEU A 204 -14.80 -3.61 11.61
CA LEU A 204 -14.59 -5.03 11.29
C LEU A 204 -15.54 -5.90 12.12
N GLU A 205 -15.98 -7.01 11.52
CA GLU A 205 -16.91 -7.92 12.19
C GLU A 205 -16.23 -8.74 13.29
N GLY A 206 -16.91 -8.90 14.42
CA GLY A 206 -16.45 -9.71 15.55
C GLY A 206 -15.33 -9.07 16.37
N ASP A 207 -14.87 -9.81 17.38
CA ASP A 207 -13.83 -9.40 18.34
C ASP A 207 -12.57 -10.27 18.25
N ARG A 208 -12.51 -11.15 17.25
CA ARG A 208 -11.41 -12.09 17.02
C ARG A 208 -10.92 -11.97 15.59
N PHE A 209 -9.61 -11.81 15.45
CA PHE A 209 -8.99 -11.53 14.17
C PHE A 209 -7.88 -12.53 13.89
N ILE A 210 -7.76 -12.93 12.63
CA ILE A 210 -6.59 -13.63 12.12
C ILE A 210 -5.61 -12.62 11.53
N VAL A 211 -4.34 -12.76 11.87
CA VAL A 211 -3.27 -11.86 11.42
C VAL A 211 -2.31 -12.60 10.51
N SER A 212 -1.93 -11.97 9.40
CA SER A 212 -0.89 -12.45 8.48
C SER A 212 0.11 -11.36 8.15
N GLU A 213 1.35 -11.73 7.83
CA GLU A 213 2.39 -10.80 7.38
C GLU A 213 2.70 -11.05 5.89
N PHE A 214 2.59 -10.00 5.09
CA PHE A 214 2.63 -10.07 3.63
C PHE A 214 3.98 -10.55 3.08
N PHE A 215 5.12 -10.00 3.52
CA PHE A 215 6.39 -10.31 2.84
C PHE A 215 6.92 -11.70 3.16
N THR A 216 6.70 -12.20 4.37
CA THR A 216 7.11 -13.52 4.84
C THR A 216 6.03 -14.58 4.60
N GLN A 217 4.81 -14.17 4.26
CA GLN A 217 3.63 -15.02 4.09
C GLN A 217 3.29 -15.86 5.34
N LYS A 218 3.75 -15.42 6.52
CA LYS A 218 3.47 -16.07 7.80
C LYS A 218 2.11 -15.63 8.33
N VAL A 219 1.49 -16.50 9.11
CA VAL A 219 0.24 -16.21 9.85
C VAL A 219 0.60 -16.27 11.34
N PRO A 220 0.97 -15.13 11.97
CA PRO A 220 1.36 -15.11 13.38
C PRO A 220 0.35 -15.74 14.34
N GLY A 221 -0.95 -15.67 14.03
CA GLY A 221 -1.98 -16.30 14.82
C GLY A 221 -3.28 -15.52 14.88
N LEU A 222 -4.09 -15.88 15.87
CA LEU A 222 -5.34 -15.19 16.22
C LEU A 222 -5.08 -14.18 17.33
N ILE A 223 -5.66 -13.00 17.19
CA ILE A 223 -5.57 -11.89 18.17
C ILE A 223 -7.00 -11.43 18.44
N ASN A 224 -7.37 -11.32 19.71
CA ASN A 224 -8.66 -10.75 20.10
C ASN A 224 -8.54 -9.22 20.22
N GLU A 225 -9.67 -8.54 20.11
CA GLU A 225 -9.78 -7.12 20.40
C GLU A 225 -9.26 -6.82 21.82
N GLY A 226 -8.52 -5.72 21.95
CA GLY A 226 -7.85 -5.31 23.18
C GLY A 226 -6.53 -6.04 23.47
N GLN A 227 -6.08 -6.96 22.60
CA GLN A 227 -4.77 -7.61 22.74
C GLN A 227 -3.67 -6.89 21.96
N MET A 228 -2.41 -7.12 22.36
CA MET A 228 -1.24 -6.56 21.72
C MET A 228 -0.77 -7.44 20.55
N MET A 229 -0.60 -6.84 19.38
CA MET A 229 0.20 -7.39 18.29
C MET A 229 1.64 -6.89 18.44
N ALA A 230 2.56 -7.82 18.75
CA ALA A 230 3.97 -7.51 18.92
C ALA A 230 4.77 -7.83 17.65
N VAL A 231 5.67 -6.92 17.27
CA VAL A 231 6.59 -7.06 16.14
C VAL A 231 7.99 -6.83 16.66
N TYR A 232 8.78 -7.88 16.68
CA TYR A 232 10.13 -7.88 17.25
C TYR A 232 11.20 -7.84 16.17
N ASP A 233 12.37 -7.31 16.55
CA ASP A 233 13.61 -7.35 15.79
C ASP A 233 13.50 -6.77 14.38
N GLN A 234 12.69 -5.71 14.19
CA GLN A 234 12.58 -5.06 12.90
C GLN A 234 13.88 -4.35 12.56
N LYS A 235 14.54 -4.81 11.50
CA LYS A 235 15.86 -4.33 11.07
C LYS A 235 15.81 -2.87 10.63
N PRO A 236 16.97 -2.18 10.59
CA PRO A 236 17.07 -0.85 10.01
C PRO A 236 16.42 -0.76 8.62
N HIS A 237 15.59 0.26 8.42
CA HIS A 237 14.93 0.61 7.14
C HIS A 237 13.95 -0.44 6.62
N GLN A 238 13.69 -1.49 7.41
CA GLN A 238 12.75 -2.54 7.08
C GLN A 238 11.31 -2.03 7.18
N SER A 239 10.51 -2.47 6.24
CA SER A 239 9.06 -2.38 6.29
C SER A 239 8.42 -3.77 6.38
N GLN A 240 7.31 -3.84 7.10
CA GLN A 240 6.42 -4.99 7.18
C GLN A 240 4.98 -4.55 6.95
N LEU A 241 4.15 -5.47 6.45
CA LEU A 241 2.74 -5.22 6.24
C LEU A 241 1.95 -6.38 6.80
N PHE A 242 1.12 -6.09 7.80
CA PHE A 242 0.22 -7.05 8.41
C PHE A 242 -1.17 -6.89 7.85
N ARG A 243 -1.87 -7.99 7.58
CA ARG A 243 -3.30 -7.99 7.32
C ARG A 243 -4.02 -8.48 8.57
N VAL A 244 -5.11 -7.84 8.93
CA VAL A 244 -5.95 -8.21 10.07
C VAL A 244 -7.37 -8.41 9.54
N MET A 245 -7.85 -9.65 9.62
CA MET A 245 -9.15 -10.06 9.07
C MET A 245 -10.05 -10.62 10.18
N PRO A 246 -11.37 -10.40 10.12
CA PRO A 246 -12.35 -11.08 10.97
C PRO A 246 -12.15 -12.61 10.97
N TRP A 247 -12.31 -13.24 12.14
CA TRP A 247 -12.25 -14.68 12.31
C TRP A 247 -13.38 -15.20 13.20
N ASN A 248 -14.38 -15.86 12.60
CA ASN A 248 -15.51 -16.46 13.32
C ASN A 248 -15.28 -17.94 13.68
N GLY A 249 -14.24 -18.58 13.13
CA GLY A 249 -13.95 -20.01 13.34
C GLY A 249 -14.94 -20.97 12.68
N GLN A 250 -15.74 -20.49 11.72
CA GLN A 250 -16.76 -21.28 11.02
C GLN A 250 -16.53 -21.34 9.52
N GLU A 251 -15.99 -20.27 8.94
CA GLU A 251 -15.80 -20.16 7.49
C GLU A 251 -14.31 -19.95 7.13
N PRO A 252 -13.86 -20.44 5.96
CA PRO A 252 -12.52 -20.14 5.47
C PRO A 252 -12.30 -18.65 5.21
N VAL A 253 -11.10 -18.16 5.53
CA VAL A 253 -10.71 -16.76 5.34
C VAL A 253 -9.52 -16.66 4.40
N LEU A 254 -9.61 -15.79 3.39
CA LEU A 254 -8.46 -15.42 2.54
C LEU A 254 -7.46 -14.57 3.35
N VAL A 255 -6.47 -15.23 3.95
CA VAL A 255 -5.52 -14.57 4.85
C VAL A 255 -4.35 -13.91 4.14
N ASN A 256 -3.99 -14.32 2.91
CA ASN A 256 -2.95 -13.61 2.15
C ASN A 256 -3.03 -13.85 0.65
N THR A 257 -2.43 -12.93 -0.12
CA THR A 257 -1.92 -13.20 -1.47
C THR A 257 -0.45 -12.78 -1.54
N ASP A 258 0.28 -13.22 -2.55
CA ASP A 258 1.65 -12.74 -2.83
C ASP A 258 1.72 -11.77 -4.03
N LEU A 259 0.55 -11.38 -4.55
CA LEU A 259 0.47 -10.46 -5.68
C LEU A 259 0.44 -9.00 -5.22
N HIS A 260 -0.63 -8.53 -4.58
CA HIS A 260 -0.82 -7.11 -4.25
C HIS A 260 -0.80 -6.87 -2.73
N LEU A 261 -0.27 -5.73 -2.27
CA LEU A 261 -0.19 -5.39 -0.83
C LEU A 261 -1.56 -5.34 -0.14
N SER A 262 -2.65 -5.12 -0.89
CA SER A 262 -4.00 -5.23 -0.34
C SER A 262 -4.34 -6.66 0.13
N GLY A 263 -3.63 -7.67 -0.35
CA GLY A 263 -3.82 -9.09 -0.03
C GLY A 263 -5.09 -9.68 -0.64
N GLY A 264 -5.30 -9.49 -1.95
CA GLY A 264 -6.51 -9.96 -2.63
C GLY A 264 -7.55 -8.86 -2.89
N GLY A 265 -7.41 -7.70 -2.26
CA GLY A 265 -8.40 -6.62 -2.32
C GLY A 265 -8.64 -6.04 -3.70
N VAL A 266 -7.66 -6.11 -4.62
CA VAL A 266 -7.79 -5.57 -5.99
C VAL A 266 -7.78 -6.66 -7.05
N GLU A 267 -7.23 -7.84 -6.74
CA GLU A 267 -7.01 -8.92 -7.68
C GLU A 267 -8.03 -10.07 -7.57
N VAL A 268 -8.61 -10.35 -6.40
CA VAL A 268 -9.64 -11.40 -6.27
C VAL A 268 -10.96 -10.82 -6.71
N SER A 269 -11.56 -11.40 -7.74
CA SER A 269 -12.79 -10.89 -8.37
C SER A 269 -14.03 -11.73 -8.14
N ASP A 270 -13.86 -12.94 -7.60
CA ASP A 270 -14.94 -13.86 -7.26
C ASP A 270 -14.45 -14.78 -6.14
N TRP A 271 -15.31 -15.08 -5.17
CA TRP A 271 -15.02 -15.94 -4.04
C TRP A 271 -16.29 -16.61 -3.54
N ASN A 272 -16.29 -17.94 -3.49
CA ASN A 272 -17.42 -18.73 -3.03
C ASN A 272 -16.93 -19.92 -2.20
N THR A 273 -17.56 -20.10 -1.04
CA THR A 273 -17.33 -21.22 -0.13
C THR A 273 -18.60 -22.03 0.00
N ASP A 274 -18.58 -23.29 -0.43
CA ASP A 274 -19.72 -24.20 -0.34
C ASP A 274 -19.24 -25.65 -0.28
N ASN A 275 -19.91 -26.48 0.53
CA ASN A 275 -19.66 -27.93 0.65
C ASN A 275 -18.17 -28.29 0.76
N GLY A 276 -17.45 -27.60 1.65
CA GLY A 276 -16.02 -27.82 1.89
C GLY A 276 -15.11 -27.47 0.71
N LYS A 277 -15.58 -26.60 -0.21
CA LYS A 277 -14.80 -26.15 -1.37
C LYS A 277 -14.75 -24.64 -1.43
N ILE A 278 -13.60 -24.13 -1.87
CA ILE A 278 -13.40 -22.73 -2.19
C ILE A 278 -13.24 -22.62 -3.69
N ARG A 279 -14.04 -21.77 -4.32
CA ARG A 279 -13.98 -21.47 -5.75
C ARG A 279 -13.91 -19.97 -5.93
N GLY A 280 -13.29 -19.54 -7.02
CA GLY A 280 -13.26 -18.13 -7.34
C GLY A 280 -12.35 -17.83 -8.51
N SER A 281 -12.09 -16.53 -8.69
CA SER A 281 -11.24 -16.05 -9.77
C SER A 281 -10.39 -14.85 -9.38
N ILE A 282 -9.25 -14.70 -10.05
CA ILE A 282 -8.38 -13.54 -9.96
C ILE A 282 -8.33 -12.79 -11.30
N LYS A 283 -8.25 -11.46 -11.22
CA LYS A 283 -8.00 -10.54 -12.34
C LYS A 283 -6.66 -9.86 -12.14
N THR A 284 -5.67 -10.33 -12.90
CA THR A 284 -4.34 -9.71 -12.94
C THR A 284 -3.80 -9.68 -14.36
N ARG A 285 -3.01 -8.65 -14.66
CA ARG A 285 -2.23 -8.55 -15.91
C ARG A 285 -0.78 -9.02 -15.71
N TRP A 286 -0.39 -9.33 -14.48
CA TRP A 286 0.93 -9.81 -14.17
C TRP A 286 1.06 -11.26 -14.62
N ASN A 287 2.08 -11.54 -15.42
CA ASN A 287 2.48 -12.90 -15.77
C ASN A 287 3.23 -13.54 -14.59
N TYR A 288 2.50 -13.82 -13.51
CA TYR A 288 3.04 -14.27 -12.23
C TYR A 288 2.13 -15.35 -11.62
N PRO A 289 2.69 -16.47 -11.09
CA PRO A 289 1.91 -17.47 -10.39
C PRO A 289 1.44 -16.90 -9.06
N VAL A 290 0.16 -16.63 -8.91
CA VAL A 290 -0.39 -16.00 -7.71
C VAL A 290 -0.69 -17.07 -6.67
N ARG A 291 -0.15 -16.90 -5.46
CA ARG A 291 -0.50 -17.73 -4.31
C ARG A 291 -1.62 -17.07 -3.52
N LEU A 292 -2.66 -17.84 -3.23
CA LEU A 292 -3.71 -17.50 -2.27
C LEU A 292 -3.48 -18.35 -1.03
N THR A 293 -3.28 -17.71 0.12
CA THR A 293 -3.16 -18.38 1.42
C THR A 293 -4.49 -18.26 2.14
N VAL A 294 -5.05 -19.39 2.53
CA VAL A 294 -6.37 -19.48 3.15
C VAL A 294 -6.24 -20.13 4.53
N ALA A 295 -6.88 -19.53 5.54
CA ALA A 295 -7.08 -20.18 6.82
C ALA A 295 -8.43 -20.89 6.84
N ILE A 296 -8.42 -22.17 7.20
CA ILE A 296 -9.59 -23.03 7.23
C ILE A 296 -9.83 -23.44 8.68
N PRO A 297 -11.05 -23.29 9.21
CA PRO A 297 -11.38 -23.76 10.55
C PRO A 297 -10.97 -25.22 10.76
N ASP A 298 -10.34 -25.50 11.89
CA ASP A 298 -9.83 -26.83 12.22
C ASP A 298 -9.91 -27.05 13.73
N GLU A 299 -10.07 -28.31 14.17
CA GLU A 299 -10.18 -28.67 15.58
C GLU A 299 -8.82 -28.67 16.32
N GLY A 300 -7.73 -28.40 15.61
CA GLY A 300 -6.38 -28.32 16.17
C GLY A 300 -6.19 -27.17 17.17
N GLU A 301 -5.04 -27.18 17.86
CA GLU A 301 -4.70 -26.21 18.92
C GLU A 301 -4.73 -24.75 18.45
N GLN A 302 -4.41 -24.49 17.18
CA GLN A 302 -4.46 -23.14 16.59
C GLN A 302 -5.90 -22.70 16.25
N GLY A 303 -6.85 -23.63 16.16
CA GLY A 303 -8.23 -23.38 15.72
C GLY A 303 -8.39 -23.20 14.20
N TYR A 304 -7.30 -23.32 13.43
CA TYR A 304 -7.28 -23.27 11.98
C TYR A 304 -6.09 -24.05 11.41
N ARG A 305 -6.20 -24.44 10.14
CA ARG A 305 -5.08 -24.90 9.31
C ARG A 305 -4.90 -23.96 8.11
N ILE A 306 -3.68 -23.91 7.56
CA ILE A 306 -3.36 -23.07 6.41
C ILE A 306 -3.27 -23.93 5.15
N GLU A 307 -4.02 -23.53 4.13
CA GLU A 307 -3.92 -24.08 2.78
C GLU A 307 -3.44 -23.02 1.80
N VAL A 308 -2.77 -23.47 0.73
CA VAL A 308 -2.23 -22.57 -0.30
C VAL A 308 -2.68 -23.04 -1.67
N ILE A 309 -3.32 -22.14 -2.41
CA ILE A 309 -3.69 -22.35 -3.80
C ILE A 309 -2.74 -21.54 -4.67
N THR A 310 -2.20 -22.15 -5.72
CA THR A 310 -1.39 -21.41 -6.71
C THR A 310 -2.16 -21.33 -8.02
N VAL A 311 -2.46 -20.11 -8.47
CA VAL A 311 -3.05 -19.84 -9.79
C VAL A 311 -1.91 -19.60 -10.77
N PRO A 312 -1.72 -20.47 -11.79
CA PRO A 312 -0.67 -20.28 -12.79
C PRO A 312 -0.83 -18.97 -13.59
N PRO A 313 0.24 -18.42 -14.16
CA PRO A 313 0.14 -17.26 -15.02
C PRO A 313 -0.79 -17.51 -16.22
N GLY A 314 -1.72 -16.59 -16.46
CA GLY A 314 -2.70 -16.69 -17.55
C GLY A 314 -3.94 -17.53 -17.20
N GLU A 315 -3.92 -18.27 -16.10
CA GLU A 315 -5.12 -18.85 -15.51
C GLU A 315 -5.80 -17.82 -14.61
N HIS A 316 -7.12 -17.91 -14.52
CA HIS A 316 -7.91 -16.96 -13.75
C HIS A 316 -8.68 -17.62 -12.62
N ASN A 317 -9.04 -18.89 -12.76
CA ASN A 317 -9.91 -19.57 -11.80
C ASN A 317 -9.11 -20.41 -10.83
N PHE A 318 -9.60 -20.53 -9.60
CA PHE A 318 -9.06 -21.44 -8.60
C PHE A 318 -10.14 -22.31 -7.97
N LEU A 319 -9.72 -23.48 -7.50
CA LEU A 319 -10.51 -24.42 -6.74
C LEU A 319 -9.62 -25.02 -5.64
N LEU A 320 -10.14 -25.05 -4.42
CA LEU A 320 -9.58 -25.81 -3.30
C LEU A 320 -10.68 -26.70 -2.74
N ASP A 321 -10.36 -27.97 -2.57
CA ASP A 321 -11.18 -28.94 -1.84
C ASP A 321 -10.52 -29.13 -0.47
N TYR A 322 -11.27 -28.85 0.61
CA TYR A 322 -10.74 -28.81 1.97
C TYR A 322 -11.57 -29.61 2.98
N GLU A 323 -12.49 -30.45 2.50
CA GLU A 323 -12.98 -31.57 3.33
C GLU A 323 -11.85 -32.55 3.67
#